data_AF-A0A819ZD03-F1
#
_entry.id   AF-A0A819ZD03-F1
#
_cell.length_a   1.000
_cell.length_b   1.000
_cell.length_c   1.000
_cell.angle_alpha   90.00
_cell.angle_beta   90.00
_cell.angle_gamma   90.00
#
_symmetry.space_group_name_H-M   'P 1'
#
loop_
_entity.id
_entity.type
_entity.pdbx_description
1 polymer ?
#
loop_
_entity_poly.entity_id
_entity_poly.type
_entity_poly.pdbx_seq_one_letter_code
_entity_poly.pdbx_strand_id
1 'polypeptide(L)'
;MGFSTFPKYKYEPEPSSKSIHPTFLNYINYLIIGTDDEQLSARRQNILIMFRGLFQLVCLHILLRFTPYSILRLHSRDAILFSLTHFLTYTLYGFIFYFALGMVLNIVFGLVGFIWNIHIRSVYPGYPFLPTGLHDFWSRRWNIYVKSILHRIAFIALPKLTGFNKKSNVRFIFTGFFAFFVSGLLHEFMYTVSMDRWSGGKNMLFFLINGMFLAIELVFQGLLRRKQLVPPFVGWIYTIAALYSTAHLFCDPWIEADCFATLKTYLG
;
A
#
# COMPACT_ATOMS: atom_id res chain seq x y z
N MET A 1 -33.77 27.65 5.01
CA MET A 1 -33.61 26.30 4.39
C MET A 1 -32.13 26.00 4.30
N GLY A 2 -31.67 25.02 5.09
CA GLY A 2 -30.27 24.83 5.47
C GLY A 2 -29.38 24.29 4.34
N PHE A 3 -28.24 24.95 4.15
CA PHE A 3 -27.20 24.53 3.21
C PHE A 3 -25.82 24.54 3.88
N SER A 4 -25.08 23.47 3.61
CA SER A 4 -23.65 23.24 3.86
C SER A 4 -23.19 23.08 5.32
N THR A 5 -23.40 21.89 5.87
CA THR A 5 -22.53 21.36 6.93
C THR A 5 -22.13 19.94 6.58
N PHE A 6 -21.43 19.76 5.47
CA PHE A 6 -20.50 18.63 5.34
C PHE A 6 -19.13 19.13 5.77
N PRO A 7 -18.38 18.33 6.54
CA PRO A 7 -17.11 18.78 7.08
C PRO A 7 -16.22 19.17 5.91
N LYS A 8 -15.68 20.40 5.95
CA LYS A 8 -14.45 20.71 5.23
C LYS A 8 -13.53 19.51 5.50
N TYR A 9 -13.03 18.85 4.46
CA TYR A 9 -11.94 17.91 4.63
C TYR A 9 -10.73 18.75 5.05
N LYS A 10 -10.70 19.11 6.34
CA LYS A 10 -9.49 19.44 7.06
C LYS A 10 -8.59 18.27 6.75
N TYR A 11 -7.35 18.56 6.38
CA TYR A 11 -6.28 17.62 6.68
C TYR A 11 -6.44 17.32 8.18
N GLU A 12 -7.13 16.21 8.50
CA GLU A 12 -7.24 15.76 9.88
C GLU A 12 -5.77 15.57 10.27
N PRO A 13 -5.22 16.34 11.22
CA PRO A 13 -3.99 15.88 11.83
C PRO A 13 -4.30 14.46 12.28
N GLU A 14 -3.42 13.53 11.88
CA GLU A 14 -3.58 12.12 12.22
C GLU A 14 -3.94 11.99 13.70
N PRO A 15 -4.80 11.03 14.06
CA PRO A 15 -5.36 10.96 15.40
C PRO A 15 -4.22 11.05 16.42
N SER A 16 -4.27 12.09 17.26
CA SER A 16 -3.41 12.17 18.44
C SER A 16 -3.53 10.84 19.15
N SER A 17 -2.38 10.21 19.45
CA SER A 17 -2.15 8.82 19.83
C SER A 17 -2.85 8.30 21.10
N LYS A 18 -4.02 8.83 21.47
CA LYS A 18 -4.81 8.42 22.62
C LYS A 18 -6.13 7.78 22.17
N SER A 19 -6.03 6.59 21.59
CA SER A 19 -7.08 5.58 21.71
C SER A 19 -6.42 4.25 22.07
N ILE A 20 -6.27 4.03 23.38
CA ILE A 20 -5.71 2.80 23.94
C ILE A 20 -6.82 1.74 23.87
N HIS A 21 -6.62 0.59 23.21
CA HIS A 21 -5.85 -0.53 23.77
C HIS A 21 -4.90 -1.21 22.74
N PRO A 22 -3.60 -0.87 22.73
CA PRO A 22 -2.57 -1.64 22.06
C PRO A 22 -1.95 -2.66 23.03
N THR A 23 -1.51 -3.80 22.47
CA THR A 23 -0.60 -4.88 22.94
C THR A 23 -1.14 -6.23 22.39
N PHE A 24 -0.38 -7.20 21.88
CA PHE A 24 0.92 -7.73 22.35
C PHE A 24 2.16 -7.04 21.74
N LEU A 25 3.24 -6.91 22.52
CA LEU A 25 3.74 -5.60 23.01
C LEU A 25 3.90 -4.47 21.96
N ASN A 26 2.84 -3.66 21.87
CA ASN A 26 2.53 -2.62 20.88
C ASN A 26 2.97 -2.95 19.45
N TYR A 27 2.62 -4.18 19.06
CA TYR A 27 2.61 -4.86 17.77
C TYR A 27 3.87 -4.72 16.88
N ILE A 28 4.97 -5.43 17.14
CA ILE A 28 5.89 -5.27 18.27
C ILE A 28 7.12 -4.55 17.72
N ASN A 29 7.67 -3.54 18.38
CA ASN A 29 6.98 -2.29 18.67
C ASN A 29 6.64 -1.76 17.25
N TYR A 30 5.38 -1.51 16.82
CA TYR A 30 4.76 -1.08 15.50
C TYR A 30 5.53 -1.33 14.19
N LEU A 31 6.11 -2.52 14.04
CA LEU A 31 7.10 -2.80 12.98
C LEU A 31 8.19 -1.68 12.92
N ILE A 32 8.30 -1.01 14.07
CA ILE A 32 9.16 0.05 14.55
C ILE A 32 10.52 -0.78 14.57
N ILE A 33 11.67 -0.16 14.71
CA ILE A 33 11.70 0.87 15.71
C ILE A 33 11.45 2.32 15.17
N GLY A 34 10.60 2.57 14.14
CA GLY A 34 9.98 3.88 13.79
C GLY A 34 8.68 4.32 14.54
N THR A 35 8.86 5.12 15.60
CA THR A 35 7.89 5.54 16.64
C THR A 35 7.06 6.77 16.23
N ASP A 36 5.82 6.90 16.72
CA ASP A 36 5.03 8.14 16.65
C ASP A 36 5.37 9.13 17.80
N ASP A 37 6.63 9.14 18.26
CA ASP A 37 7.08 10.19 19.18
C ASP A 37 7.24 11.49 18.39
N GLU A 38 6.22 12.35 18.48
CA GLU A 38 6.20 13.71 17.92
C GLU A 38 7.37 14.59 18.41
N GLN A 39 8.19 14.11 19.34
CA GLN A 39 9.31 14.84 19.95
C GLN A 39 10.71 14.41 19.47
N LEU A 40 10.85 13.44 18.57
CA LEU A 40 12.18 13.06 18.05
C LEU A 40 12.72 14.10 17.06
N SER A 41 14.00 14.45 17.18
CA SER A 41 14.69 15.22 16.13
C SER A 41 14.65 14.48 14.79
N ALA A 42 14.57 15.21 13.66
CA ALA A 42 14.54 14.63 12.31
C ALA A 42 15.63 13.56 12.09
N ARG A 43 16.89 13.84 12.46
CA ARG A 43 17.99 12.87 12.35
C ARG A 43 17.74 11.56 13.09
N ARG A 44 17.26 11.60 14.33
CA ARG A 44 16.95 10.39 15.11
C ARG A 44 15.80 9.60 14.48
N GLN A 45 14.74 10.28 14.05
CA GLN A 45 13.63 9.63 13.33
C GLN A 45 14.11 8.92 12.06
N ASN A 46 14.95 9.59 11.26
CA ASN A 46 15.48 9.03 10.03
C ASN A 46 16.40 7.82 10.26
N ILE A 47 17.19 7.84 11.33
CA ILE A 47 17.97 6.66 11.76
C ILE A 47 17.03 5.47 12.04
N LEU A 48 15.93 5.69 12.76
CA LEU A 48 14.95 4.64 13.07
C LEU A 48 14.28 4.08 11.80
N ILE A 49 14.01 4.93 10.81
CA ILE A 49 13.48 4.50 9.52
C ILE A 49 14.51 3.64 8.77
N MET A 50 15.78 4.05 8.75
CA MET A 50 16.85 3.23 8.14
C MET A 50 16.99 1.88 8.84
N PHE A 51 16.96 1.84 10.18
CA PHE A 51 16.97 0.58 10.95
C PHE A 51 15.80 -0.32 10.59
N ARG A 52 14.60 0.24 10.42
CA ARG A 52 13.44 -0.52 9.94
C ARG A 52 13.69 -1.11 8.55
N GLY A 53 14.28 -0.34 7.65
CA GLY A 53 14.65 -0.82 6.31
C GLY A 53 15.70 -1.95 6.35
N LEU A 54 16.71 -1.85 7.23
CA LEU A 54 17.70 -2.91 7.43
C LEU A 54 17.08 -4.18 8.01
N PHE A 55 16.17 -4.05 8.97
CA PHE A 55 15.41 -5.19 9.49
C PHE A 55 14.61 -5.88 8.37
N GLN A 56 13.95 -5.10 7.51
CA GLN A 56 13.21 -5.64 6.36
C GLN A 56 14.13 -6.36 5.35
N LEU A 57 15.35 -5.85 5.13
CA LEU A 57 16.37 -6.54 4.32
C LEU A 57 16.73 -7.91 4.91
N VAL A 58 16.98 -7.98 6.23
CA VAL A 58 17.29 -9.26 6.91
C VAL A 58 16.12 -10.24 6.80
N CYS A 59 14.89 -9.77 7.03
CA CYS A 59 13.70 -10.59 6.84
C CYS A 59 13.55 -11.10 5.40
N LEU A 60 13.80 -10.24 4.40
CA LEU A 60 13.78 -10.62 2.99
C LEU A 60 14.81 -11.70 2.67
N HIS A 61 16.05 -11.52 3.15
CA HIS A 61 17.14 -12.47 2.95
C HIS A 61 16.79 -13.85 3.51
N ILE A 62 16.33 -13.89 4.77
CA ILE A 62 15.88 -15.13 5.42
C ILE A 62 14.74 -15.77 4.62
N LEU A 63 13.72 -14.98 4.24
CA LEU A 63 12.56 -15.48 3.51
C LEU A 63 12.95 -16.10 2.16
N LEU A 64 13.80 -15.43 1.37
CA LEU A 64 14.27 -15.93 0.08
C LEU A 64 15.13 -17.19 0.24
N ARG A 65 16.02 -17.23 1.24
CA ARG A 65 16.90 -18.38 1.48
C ARG A 65 16.12 -19.66 1.75
N PHE A 66 15.10 -19.59 2.61
CA PHE A 66 14.26 -20.74 2.95
C PHE A 66 13.18 -21.07 1.90
N THR A 67 12.91 -20.19 0.94
CA THR A 67 11.93 -20.46 -0.12
C THR A 67 12.58 -21.19 -1.31
N PRO A 68 12.18 -22.42 -1.66
CA PRO A 68 12.71 -23.15 -2.82
C PRO A 68 12.46 -22.43 -4.16
N TYR A 69 13.36 -22.60 -5.13
CA TYR A 69 13.19 -22.05 -6.48
C TYR A 69 11.93 -22.54 -7.18
N SER A 70 11.50 -23.78 -6.91
CA SER A 70 10.24 -24.33 -7.44
C SER A 70 9.02 -23.53 -7.01
N ILE A 71 9.00 -22.98 -5.79
CA ILE A 71 7.92 -22.14 -5.29
C ILE A 71 8.00 -20.74 -5.90
N LEU A 72 9.20 -20.16 -5.99
CA LEU A 72 9.42 -18.83 -6.60
C LEU A 72 9.14 -18.78 -8.10
N ARG A 73 9.15 -19.94 -8.75
CA ARG A 73 8.80 -20.12 -10.17
C ARG A 73 7.44 -20.77 -10.35
N LEU A 74 6.66 -20.95 -9.27
CA LEU A 74 5.36 -21.59 -9.38
C LEU A 74 4.43 -20.65 -10.16
N HIS A 75 4.22 -20.99 -11.43
CA HIS A 75 3.36 -20.22 -12.32
C HIS A 75 1.90 -20.44 -11.92
N SER A 76 1.16 -19.35 -11.79
CA SER A 76 -0.26 -19.36 -11.44
C SER A 76 -1.14 -20.15 -12.42
N ARG A 77 -0.65 -20.36 -13.64
CA ARG A 77 -1.36 -21.06 -14.72
C ARG A 77 -1.78 -22.49 -14.34
N ASP A 78 -1.06 -23.13 -13.44
CA ASP A 78 -1.32 -24.52 -13.02
C ASP A 78 -2.13 -24.61 -11.71
N ALA A 79 -2.36 -23.48 -11.03
CA ALA A 79 -3.05 -23.45 -9.75
C ALA A 79 -4.52 -23.08 -9.90
N ILE A 80 -5.41 -23.93 -9.37
CA ILE A 80 -6.83 -23.61 -9.25
C ILE A 80 -6.97 -22.33 -8.41
N LEU A 81 -7.58 -21.29 -9.00
CA LEU A 81 -7.92 -20.03 -8.35
C LEU A 81 -8.65 -20.33 -7.02
N PHE A 82 -8.28 -19.63 -5.95
CA PHE A 82 -8.84 -19.78 -4.59
C PHE A 82 -8.49 -21.08 -3.84
N SER A 83 -7.58 -21.92 -4.35
CA SER A 83 -7.05 -23.04 -3.55
C SER A 83 -6.18 -22.55 -2.37
N LEU A 84 -6.01 -23.40 -1.34
CA LEU A 84 -5.11 -23.12 -0.22
C LEU A 84 -3.67 -22.84 -0.70
N THR A 85 -3.19 -23.61 -1.68
CA THR A 85 -1.88 -23.42 -2.30
C THR A 85 -1.77 -22.04 -2.96
N HIS A 86 -2.81 -21.60 -3.68
CA HIS A 86 -2.88 -20.27 -4.28
C HIS A 86 -2.78 -19.19 -3.19
N PHE A 87 -3.61 -19.29 -2.14
CA PHE A 87 -3.58 -18.33 -1.02
C PHE A 87 -2.19 -18.24 -0.36
N LEU A 88 -1.57 -19.38 -0.02
CA LEU A 88 -0.24 -19.40 0.61
C LEU A 88 0.84 -18.83 -0.32
N THR A 89 0.74 -19.09 -1.62
CA THR A 89 1.68 -18.60 -2.63
C THR A 89 1.64 -17.08 -2.76
N TYR A 90 0.46 -16.46 -2.88
CA TYR A 90 0.38 -14.98 -2.93
C TYR A 90 0.62 -14.32 -1.58
N THR A 91 0.37 -15.02 -0.47
CA THR A 91 0.77 -14.56 0.85
C THR A 91 2.30 -14.40 0.90
N LEU A 92 3.03 -15.41 0.45
CA LEU A 92 4.49 -15.40 0.35
C LEU A 92 4.99 -14.27 -0.55
N TYR A 93 4.46 -14.14 -1.78
CA TYR A 93 4.84 -13.05 -2.68
C TYR A 93 4.50 -11.67 -2.10
N GLY A 94 3.37 -11.53 -1.42
CA GLY A 94 2.98 -10.31 -0.71
C GLY A 94 4.01 -9.92 0.36
N PHE A 95 4.51 -10.88 1.13
CA PHE A 95 5.60 -10.64 2.09
C PHE A 95 6.92 -10.29 1.41
N ILE A 96 7.30 -10.96 0.32
CA ILE A 96 8.50 -10.62 -0.46
C ILE A 96 8.41 -9.16 -0.94
N PHE A 97 7.29 -8.75 -1.53
CA PHE A 97 7.07 -7.36 -1.95
C PHE A 97 7.10 -6.37 -0.79
N TYR A 98 6.44 -6.70 0.31
CA TYR A 98 6.44 -5.86 1.51
C TYR A 98 7.85 -5.61 2.03
N PHE A 99 8.67 -6.65 2.12
CA PHE A 99 10.05 -6.50 2.59
C PHE A 99 10.94 -5.81 1.57
N ALA A 100 10.86 -6.18 0.28
CA ALA A 100 11.68 -5.59 -0.79
C ALA A 100 11.41 -4.09 -0.97
N LEU A 101 10.14 -3.68 -1.04
CA LEU A 101 9.79 -2.26 -1.13
C LEU A 101 10.16 -1.51 0.16
N GLY A 102 9.91 -2.15 1.30
CA GLY A 102 10.28 -1.66 2.62
C GLY A 102 11.77 -1.32 2.75
N MET A 103 12.63 -2.29 2.44
CA MET A 103 14.09 -2.11 2.58
C MET A 103 14.60 -0.95 1.73
N VAL A 104 14.23 -0.89 0.45
CA VAL A 104 14.76 0.12 -0.47
C VAL A 104 14.31 1.51 -0.05
N LEU A 105 13.00 1.71 0.13
CA LEU A 105 12.46 3.05 0.37
C LEU A 105 12.80 3.58 1.76
N ASN A 106 12.77 2.73 2.80
CA ASN A 106 13.12 3.18 4.14
C ASN A 106 14.61 3.49 4.27
N ILE A 107 15.52 2.70 3.66
CA ILE A 107 16.96 3.00 3.70
C ILE A 107 17.26 4.28 2.91
N VAL A 108 16.82 4.35 1.65
CA VAL A 108 17.15 5.48 0.76
C VAL A 108 16.55 6.78 1.27
N PHE A 109 15.25 6.81 1.55
CA PHE A 109 14.62 8.05 2.02
C PHE A 109 14.97 8.39 3.46
N GLY A 110 15.27 7.39 4.31
CA GLY A 110 15.85 7.63 5.63
C GLY A 110 17.21 8.33 5.53
N LEU A 111 18.10 7.86 4.65
CA LEU A 111 19.42 8.49 4.45
C LEU A 111 19.31 9.93 3.94
N VAL A 112 18.47 10.14 2.93
CA VAL A 112 18.09 11.46 2.40
C VAL A 112 17.59 12.39 3.51
N GLY A 113 16.63 11.92 4.30
CA GLY A 113 16.10 12.67 5.44
C GLY A 113 17.16 13.00 6.47
N PHE A 114 18.08 12.07 6.75
CA PHE A 114 19.16 12.26 7.72
C PHE A 114 20.15 13.34 7.27
N ILE A 115 20.61 13.27 6.01
CA ILE A 115 21.57 14.23 5.42
C ILE A 115 20.98 15.65 5.44
N TRP A 116 19.73 15.79 4.99
CA TRP A 116 19.07 17.10 4.90
C TRP A 116 18.34 17.54 6.16
N ASN A 117 18.34 16.73 7.22
CA ASN A 117 17.65 16.99 8.47
C ASN A 117 16.14 17.28 8.29
N ILE A 118 15.46 16.49 7.46
CA ILE A 118 14.02 16.59 7.16
C ILE A 118 13.29 15.42 7.81
N HIS A 119 12.11 15.64 8.37
CA HIS A 119 11.26 14.57 8.89
C HIS A 119 10.67 13.73 7.76
N ILE A 120 11.23 12.54 7.54
CA ILE A 120 10.70 11.54 6.63
C ILE A 120 9.78 10.59 7.40
N ARG A 121 8.78 10.03 6.73
CA ARG A 121 7.88 9.02 7.28
C ARG A 121 8.25 7.66 6.71
N SER A 122 8.06 6.56 7.44
CA SER A 122 8.25 5.25 6.85
C SER A 122 7.26 5.00 5.70
N VAL A 123 7.65 4.20 4.71
CA VAL A 123 6.80 3.81 3.58
C VAL A 123 5.47 3.21 4.01
N TYR A 124 5.46 2.47 5.13
CA TYR A 124 4.25 1.91 5.75
C TYR A 124 4.00 2.58 7.10
N PRO A 125 3.24 3.69 7.13
CA PRO A 125 2.66 4.18 8.36
C PRO A 125 1.54 3.21 8.79
N GLY A 126 1.36 3.05 10.08
CA GLY A 126 0.37 2.12 10.61
C GLY A 126 0.86 0.69 10.71
N TYR A 127 -0.13 -0.15 11.01
CA TYR A 127 -0.07 -1.60 10.86
C TYR A 127 -0.65 -1.98 9.49
N PRO A 128 0.15 -2.19 8.43
CA PRO A 128 -0.35 -2.40 7.07
C PRO A 128 -1.17 -3.68 6.91
N PHE A 129 -0.95 -4.67 7.77
CA PHE A 129 -1.65 -5.95 7.77
C PHE A 129 -2.94 -5.97 8.60
N LEU A 130 -3.25 -4.86 9.27
CA LEU A 130 -4.47 -4.68 10.07
C LEU A 130 -5.34 -3.52 9.56
N PRO A 131 -5.68 -3.45 8.25
CA PRO A 131 -6.61 -2.45 7.77
C PRO A 131 -8.02 -2.74 8.26
N THR A 132 -8.80 -1.70 8.53
CA THR A 132 -10.24 -1.83 8.85
C THR A 132 -11.15 -1.62 7.62
N GLY A 133 -10.55 -1.46 6.44
CA GLY A 133 -11.23 -1.28 5.16
C GLY A 133 -10.24 -1.01 4.02
N LEU A 134 -10.69 -1.02 2.77
CA LEU A 134 -9.83 -0.72 1.61
C LEU A 134 -9.39 0.73 1.62
N HIS A 135 -10.26 1.64 2.07
CA HIS A 135 -9.87 3.05 2.22
C HIS A 135 -8.76 3.21 3.26
N ASP A 136 -8.85 2.47 4.38
CA ASP A 136 -7.83 2.50 5.42
C ASP A 136 -6.50 1.89 4.92
N PHE A 137 -6.56 0.82 4.13
CA PHE A 137 -5.38 0.22 3.50
C PHE A 137 -4.70 1.17 2.50
N TRP A 138 -5.39 1.57 1.43
CA TRP A 138 -4.82 2.30 0.30
C TRP A 138 -4.52 3.77 0.62
N SER A 139 -5.33 4.44 1.45
CA SER A 139 -5.17 5.87 1.70
C SER A 139 -4.27 6.19 2.91
N ARG A 140 -4.06 5.23 3.82
CA ARG A 140 -3.40 5.48 5.10
C ARG A 140 -2.28 4.55 5.46
N ARG A 141 -2.23 3.30 4.96
CA ARG A 141 -1.27 2.30 5.48
C ARG A 141 -0.26 1.81 4.46
N TRP A 142 -0.63 1.78 3.18
CA TRP A 142 0.20 1.26 2.12
C TRP A 142 0.89 2.38 1.32
N ASN A 143 2.22 2.37 1.30
CA ASN A 143 3.08 3.25 0.48
C ASN A 143 2.68 4.74 0.50
N ILE A 144 3.01 5.43 1.59
CA ILE A 144 2.64 6.83 1.81
C ILE A 144 3.21 7.79 0.75
N TYR A 145 4.37 7.46 0.17
CA TYR A 145 5.02 8.28 -0.86
C TYR A 145 4.23 8.27 -2.16
N VAL A 146 3.92 7.08 -2.67
CA VAL A 146 3.10 6.93 -3.89
C VAL A 146 1.72 7.52 -3.66
N LYS A 147 1.08 7.24 -2.51
CA LYS A 147 -0.20 7.85 -2.15
C LYS A 147 -0.13 9.38 -2.16
N SER A 148 0.92 9.97 -1.62
CA SER A 148 1.06 11.44 -1.56
C SER A 148 1.23 12.07 -2.94
N ILE A 149 2.00 11.44 -3.82
CA ILE A 149 2.18 11.88 -5.21
C ILE A 149 0.85 11.77 -5.97
N LEU A 150 0.21 10.58 -5.92
CA LEU A 150 -1.07 10.34 -6.58
C LEU A 150 -2.16 11.27 -6.05
N HIS A 151 -2.16 11.59 -4.76
CA HIS A 151 -3.10 12.55 -4.19
C HIS A 151 -2.93 13.94 -4.82
N ARG A 152 -1.69 14.42 -4.95
CA ARG A 152 -1.41 15.72 -5.60
C ARG A 152 -1.83 15.72 -7.07
N ILE A 153 -1.54 14.64 -7.80
CA ILE A 153 -1.93 14.51 -9.21
C ILE A 153 -3.47 14.50 -9.33
N ALA A 154 -4.13 13.62 -8.60
CA ALA A 154 -5.54 13.34 -8.84
C ALA A 154 -6.48 14.34 -8.16
N PHE A 155 -6.18 14.81 -6.95
CA PHE A 155 -7.10 15.68 -6.19
C PHE A 155 -6.79 17.18 -6.34
N ILE A 156 -5.55 17.53 -6.72
CA ILE A 156 -5.11 18.92 -6.86
C ILE A 156 -4.90 19.29 -8.32
N ALA A 157 -4.00 18.60 -9.04
CA ALA A 157 -3.64 18.96 -10.40
C ALA A 157 -4.79 18.72 -11.39
N LEU A 158 -5.39 17.53 -11.37
CA LEU A 158 -6.46 17.16 -12.30
C LEU A 158 -7.66 18.13 -12.26
N PRO A 159 -8.24 18.50 -11.10
CA PRO A 159 -9.36 19.44 -11.09
C PRO A 159 -8.98 20.86 -11.54
N LYS A 160 -7.74 21.29 -11.29
CA LYS A 160 -7.23 22.59 -11.77
C LYS A 160 -7.07 22.60 -13.29
N LEU A 161 -6.59 21.51 -13.88
CA LEU A 161 -6.37 21.39 -15.32
C LEU A 161 -7.67 21.20 -16.10
N THR A 162 -8.62 20.46 -15.54
CA THR A 162 -9.87 20.10 -16.24
C THR A 162 -11.04 21.04 -15.95
N GLY A 163 -10.89 21.96 -15.00
CA GLY A 163 -11.99 22.81 -14.53
C GLY A 163 -13.16 22.01 -13.93
N PHE A 164 -12.92 20.77 -13.48
CA PHE A 164 -13.97 19.82 -13.11
C PHE A 164 -14.77 20.28 -11.88
N ASN A 165 -15.89 20.93 -12.14
CA ASN A 165 -16.75 21.57 -11.15
C ASN A 165 -18.02 20.75 -10.85
N LYS A 166 -17.86 19.45 -10.54
CA LYS A 166 -18.97 18.60 -10.07
C LYS A 166 -19.16 18.73 -8.56
N LYS A 167 -20.33 18.28 -8.06
CA LYS A 167 -20.61 18.11 -6.62
C LYS A 167 -19.44 17.39 -5.94
N SER A 168 -19.09 17.84 -4.74
CA SER A 168 -17.90 17.38 -3.97
C SER A 168 -17.75 15.85 -3.95
N ASN A 169 -18.84 15.10 -3.76
CA ASN A 169 -18.78 13.63 -3.65
C ASN A 169 -18.43 12.94 -4.97
N VAL A 170 -19.06 13.34 -6.08
CA VAL A 170 -18.77 12.78 -7.40
C VAL A 170 -17.35 13.13 -7.81
N ARG A 171 -16.91 14.36 -7.51
CA ARG A 171 -15.53 14.78 -7.72
C ARG A 171 -14.57 13.90 -6.92
N PHE A 172 -14.80 13.70 -5.63
CA PHE A 172 -13.93 12.90 -4.77
C PHE A 172 -13.79 11.46 -5.26
N ILE A 173 -14.89 10.80 -5.61
CA ILE A 173 -14.88 9.41 -6.13
C ILE A 173 -14.14 9.35 -7.46
N PHE A 174 -14.42 10.27 -8.38
CA PHE A 174 -13.76 10.32 -9.68
C PHE A 174 -12.26 10.54 -9.56
N THR A 175 -11.83 11.51 -8.74
CA THR A 175 -10.40 11.75 -8.50
C THR A 175 -9.74 10.57 -7.78
N GLY A 176 -10.44 9.90 -6.87
CA GLY A 176 -9.98 8.67 -6.24
C GLY A 176 -9.73 7.56 -7.27
N PHE A 177 -10.71 7.29 -8.13
CA PHE A 177 -10.57 6.31 -9.20
C PHE A 177 -9.46 6.66 -10.19
N PHE A 178 -9.32 7.95 -10.55
CA PHE A 178 -8.23 8.42 -11.40
C PHE A 178 -6.85 8.18 -10.78
N ALA A 179 -6.71 8.28 -9.45
CA ALA A 179 -5.46 7.94 -8.78
C ALA A 179 -5.06 6.47 -9.00
N PHE A 180 -6.04 5.55 -8.97
CA PHE A 180 -5.80 4.13 -9.28
C PHE A 180 -5.47 3.91 -10.75
N PHE A 181 -6.13 4.61 -11.67
CA PHE A 181 -5.79 4.57 -13.09
C PHE A 181 -4.33 4.99 -13.35
N VAL A 182 -3.90 6.13 -12.79
CA VAL A 182 -2.51 6.59 -12.88
C VAL A 182 -1.55 5.60 -12.23
N SER A 183 -1.91 5.02 -11.08
CA SER A 183 -1.11 3.97 -10.45
C SER A 183 -0.94 2.76 -11.35
N GLY A 184 -2.02 2.30 -12.00
CA GLY A 184 -1.98 1.20 -12.97
C GLY A 184 -1.05 1.48 -14.13
N LEU A 185 -1.14 2.67 -14.74
CA LEU A 185 -0.21 3.08 -15.82
C LEU A 185 1.24 3.07 -15.37
N LEU A 186 1.53 3.59 -14.18
CA LEU A 186 2.89 3.61 -13.64
C LEU A 186 3.42 2.19 -13.43
N HIS A 187 2.60 1.25 -12.97
CA HIS A 187 3.04 -0.14 -12.78
C HIS A 187 3.20 -0.91 -14.09
N GLU A 188 2.39 -0.64 -15.11
CA GLU A 188 2.63 -1.16 -16.47
C GLU A 188 3.95 -0.63 -17.04
N PHE A 189 4.20 0.68 -16.90
CA PHE A 189 5.43 1.32 -17.35
C PHE A 189 6.66 0.78 -16.62
N MET A 190 6.61 0.75 -15.29
CA MET A 190 7.71 0.24 -14.45
C MET A 190 8.03 -1.22 -14.78
N TYR A 191 7.01 -2.06 -14.93
CA TYR A 191 7.21 -3.46 -15.32
C TYR A 191 7.85 -3.56 -16.70
N THR A 192 7.32 -2.82 -17.68
CA THR A 192 7.81 -2.86 -19.06
C THR A 192 9.27 -2.44 -19.17
N VAL A 193 9.66 -1.36 -18.48
CA VAL A 193 11.04 -0.88 -18.47
C VAL A 193 11.97 -1.82 -17.68
N SER A 194 11.49 -2.43 -16.59
CA SER A 194 12.34 -3.27 -15.74
C SER A 194 12.57 -4.67 -16.30
N MET A 195 11.57 -5.23 -16.99
CA MET A 195 11.58 -6.62 -17.45
C MET A 195 11.73 -6.75 -18.96
N ASP A 196 11.78 -5.64 -19.70
CA ASP A 196 11.75 -5.59 -21.17
C ASP A 196 10.60 -6.42 -21.76
N ARG A 197 9.45 -6.40 -21.06
CA ARG A 197 8.26 -7.22 -21.36
C ARG A 197 7.00 -6.46 -21.02
N TRP A 198 5.97 -6.59 -21.84
CA TRP A 198 4.66 -6.04 -21.51
C TRP A 198 3.87 -7.00 -20.60
N SER A 199 3.23 -6.48 -19.54
CA SER A 199 2.45 -7.31 -18.61
C SER A 199 1.10 -7.77 -19.20
N GLY A 200 0.70 -7.21 -20.34
CA GLY A 200 -0.59 -7.47 -20.97
C GLY A 200 -1.76 -6.71 -20.32
N GLY A 201 -1.49 -5.65 -19.54
CA GLY A 201 -2.52 -4.90 -18.83
C GLY A 201 -2.94 -5.51 -17.48
N LYS A 202 -2.26 -6.56 -17.01
CA LYS A 202 -2.58 -7.24 -15.75
C LYS A 202 -2.42 -6.28 -14.55
N ASN A 203 -1.32 -5.52 -14.50
CA ASN A 203 -1.09 -4.53 -13.44
C ASN A 203 -2.13 -3.40 -13.49
N MET A 204 -2.47 -2.91 -14.68
CA MET A 204 -3.55 -1.94 -14.85
C MET A 204 -4.88 -2.47 -14.27
N LEU A 205 -5.24 -3.70 -14.64
CA LEU A 205 -6.49 -4.32 -14.19
C LEU A 205 -6.55 -4.49 -12.67
N PHE A 206 -5.43 -4.86 -12.03
CA PHE A 206 -5.31 -4.92 -10.57
C PHE A 206 -5.73 -3.60 -9.91
N PHE A 207 -5.17 -2.47 -10.36
CA PHE A 207 -5.48 -1.17 -9.76
C PHE A 207 -6.90 -0.70 -10.09
N LEU A 208 -7.41 -0.96 -11.29
CA LEU A 208 -8.79 -0.57 -11.64
C LEU A 208 -9.83 -1.31 -10.80
N ILE A 209 -9.65 -2.62 -10.58
CA ILE A 209 -10.57 -3.41 -9.73
C ILE A 209 -10.51 -2.91 -8.29
N ASN A 210 -9.31 -2.69 -7.73
CA ASN A 210 -9.16 -2.16 -6.38
C ASN A 210 -9.73 -0.74 -6.23
N GLY A 211 -9.54 0.12 -7.24
CA GLY A 211 -10.12 1.46 -7.27
C GLY A 211 -11.64 1.43 -7.31
N MET A 212 -12.22 0.46 -8.00
CA MET A 212 -13.67 0.23 -8.01
C MET A 212 -14.18 -0.27 -6.65
N PHE A 213 -13.51 -1.24 -6.01
CA PHE A 213 -13.88 -1.69 -4.67
C PHE A 213 -13.82 -0.55 -3.64
N LEU A 214 -12.78 0.27 -3.70
CA LEU A 214 -12.68 1.45 -2.86
C LEU A 214 -13.79 2.48 -3.14
N ALA A 215 -14.10 2.74 -4.42
CA ALA A 215 -15.17 3.65 -4.79
C ALA A 215 -16.52 3.17 -4.24
N ILE A 216 -16.79 1.87 -4.32
CA ILE A 216 -17.98 1.23 -3.73
C ILE A 216 -18.00 1.45 -2.21
N GLU A 217 -16.89 1.18 -1.51
CA GLU A 217 -16.78 1.41 -0.07
C GLU A 217 -17.12 2.87 0.30
N LEU A 218 -16.53 3.84 -0.42
CA LEU A 218 -16.75 5.27 -0.18
C LEU A 218 -18.19 5.72 -0.49
N VAL A 219 -18.81 5.14 -1.51
CA VAL A 219 -20.22 5.41 -1.84
C VAL A 219 -21.12 4.93 -0.69
N PHE A 220 -20.93 3.70 -0.21
CA PHE A 220 -21.70 3.19 0.92
C PHE A 220 -21.45 4.01 2.20
N GLN A 221 -20.22 4.46 2.44
CA GLN A 221 -19.89 5.30 3.59
C GLN A 221 -20.62 6.64 3.52
N GLY A 222 -20.68 7.23 2.32
CA GLY A 222 -21.43 8.46 2.05
C GLY A 222 -22.95 8.29 2.19
N LEU A 223 -23.51 7.21 1.65
CA LEU A 223 -24.95 6.91 1.71
C LEU A 223 -25.41 6.67 3.14
N LEU A 224 -24.66 5.86 3.90
CA LEU A 224 -24.96 5.53 5.30
C LEU A 224 -24.51 6.62 6.28
N ARG A 225 -23.78 7.65 5.81
CA ARG A 225 -23.15 8.69 6.62
C ARG A 225 -22.28 8.14 7.75
N ARG A 226 -21.57 7.04 7.47
CA ARG A 226 -20.67 6.37 8.42
C ARG A 226 -19.24 6.45 7.93
N LYS A 227 -18.31 6.82 8.83
CA LYS A 227 -16.87 6.74 8.54
C LYS A 227 -16.39 5.29 8.37
N GLN A 228 -17.06 4.34 9.01
CA GLN A 228 -16.74 2.92 9.03
C GLN A 228 -18.02 2.13 8.73
N LEU A 229 -18.03 1.33 7.65
CA LEU A 229 -19.23 0.61 7.21
C LEU A 229 -19.65 -0.50 8.17
N VAL A 230 -18.66 -1.25 8.65
CA VAL A 230 -18.80 -2.50 9.37
C VAL A 230 -17.81 -2.55 10.53
N PRO A 231 -18.01 -3.42 11.54
CA PRO A 231 -17.05 -3.60 12.63
C PRO A 231 -15.62 -3.85 12.09
N PRO A 232 -14.56 -3.37 12.78
CA PRO A 232 -13.18 -3.43 12.29
C PRO A 232 -12.73 -4.82 11.81
N PHE A 233 -13.14 -5.88 12.49
CA PHE A 233 -12.82 -7.25 12.13
C PHE A 233 -13.44 -7.68 10.77
N VAL A 234 -14.70 -7.32 10.54
CA VAL A 234 -15.37 -7.56 9.24
C VAL A 234 -14.70 -6.72 8.15
N GLY A 235 -14.32 -5.49 8.51
CA GLY A 235 -13.48 -4.57 7.73
C GLY A 235 -12.23 -5.21 7.17
N TRP A 236 -11.48 -5.81 8.09
CA TRP A 236 -10.25 -6.51 7.83
C TRP A 236 -10.47 -7.71 6.89
N ILE A 237 -11.47 -8.56 7.18
CA ILE A 237 -11.76 -9.75 6.35
C ILE A 237 -12.00 -9.37 4.88
N TYR A 238 -12.91 -8.42 4.60
CA TYR A 238 -13.20 -8.10 3.19
C TYR A 238 -12.03 -7.40 2.49
N THR A 239 -11.22 -6.64 3.23
CA THR A 239 -10.04 -5.98 2.67
C THR A 239 -9.02 -7.02 2.23
N ILE A 240 -8.75 -7.99 3.10
CA ILE A 240 -7.86 -9.11 2.80
C ILE A 240 -8.40 -9.93 1.63
N ALA A 241 -9.69 -10.26 1.62
CA ALA A 241 -10.31 -11.00 0.52
C ALA A 241 -10.20 -10.26 -0.82
N ALA A 242 -10.43 -8.95 -0.85
CA ALA A 242 -10.32 -8.12 -2.05
C ALA A 242 -8.88 -8.02 -2.59
N LEU A 243 -7.89 -7.91 -1.70
CA LEU A 243 -6.48 -7.91 -2.08
C LEU A 243 -6.05 -9.28 -2.63
N TYR A 244 -6.44 -10.38 -1.98
CA TYR A 244 -6.09 -11.73 -2.45
C TYR A 244 -6.77 -12.10 -3.76
N SER A 245 -8.04 -11.73 -3.96
CA SER A 245 -8.75 -12.05 -5.20
C SER A 245 -8.12 -11.38 -6.43
N THR A 246 -7.38 -10.28 -6.22
CA THR A 246 -6.69 -9.55 -7.29
C THR A 246 -5.17 -9.74 -7.30
N ALA A 247 -4.58 -10.41 -6.30
CA ALA A 247 -3.13 -10.51 -6.13
C ALA A 247 -2.40 -11.12 -7.35
N HIS A 248 -3.00 -12.10 -8.01
CA HIS A 248 -2.44 -12.74 -9.22
C HIS A 248 -2.23 -11.74 -10.36
N LEU A 249 -3.15 -10.77 -10.54
CA LEU A 249 -3.01 -9.72 -11.55
C LEU A 249 -1.77 -8.85 -11.33
N PHE A 250 -1.37 -8.67 -10.07
CA PHE A 250 -0.18 -7.89 -9.72
C PHE A 250 1.09 -8.73 -9.72
N CYS A 251 1.05 -9.94 -9.14
CA CYS A 251 2.25 -10.75 -8.91
C CYS A 251 2.66 -11.58 -10.14
N ASP A 252 1.72 -12.10 -10.92
CA ASP A 252 2.01 -13.03 -12.03
C ASP A 252 2.99 -12.48 -13.06
N PRO A 253 2.90 -11.20 -13.51
CA PRO A 253 3.91 -10.66 -14.41
C PRO A 253 5.34 -10.83 -13.88
N TRP A 254 5.57 -10.57 -12.59
CA TRP A 254 6.88 -10.68 -11.96
C TRP A 254 7.35 -12.13 -11.80
N ILE A 255 6.40 -13.06 -11.59
CA ILE A 255 6.68 -14.50 -11.52
C ILE A 255 7.06 -15.03 -12.91
N GLU A 256 6.29 -14.68 -13.94
CA GLU A 256 6.53 -15.04 -15.35
C GLU A 256 7.87 -14.48 -15.89
N ALA A 257 8.38 -13.41 -15.27
CA ALA A 257 9.68 -12.82 -15.55
C ALA A 257 10.83 -13.37 -14.68
N ASP A 258 10.59 -14.42 -13.87
CA ASP A 258 11.58 -14.99 -12.93
C ASP A 258 12.18 -13.95 -11.97
N CYS A 259 11.47 -12.84 -11.69
CA CYS A 259 12.00 -11.73 -10.91
C CYS A 259 12.40 -12.16 -9.50
N PHE A 260 11.58 -12.99 -8.83
CA PHE A 260 11.86 -13.45 -7.47
C PHE A 260 12.98 -14.50 -7.40
N ALA A 261 13.09 -15.37 -8.41
CA ALA A 261 14.19 -16.32 -8.52
C ALA A 261 15.52 -15.59 -8.76
N THR A 262 15.49 -14.55 -9.60
CA THR A 262 16.62 -13.66 -9.84
C THR A 262 17.00 -12.91 -8.56
N LEU A 263 16.01 -12.34 -7.85
CA LEU A 263 16.23 -11.67 -6.57
C LEU A 263 16.89 -12.61 -5.54
N LYS A 264 16.44 -13.87 -5.45
CA LYS A 264 17.07 -14.88 -4.60
C LYS A 264 18.53 -15.13 -4.99
N THR A 265 18.84 -15.17 -6.28
CA THR A 265 20.22 -15.41 -6.75
C THR A 265 21.19 -14.31 -6.29
N TYR A 266 20.72 -13.07 -6.20
CA TYR A 266 21.54 -11.93 -5.76
C TYR A 266 21.52 -11.68 -4.24
N LEU A 267 20.40 -11.98 -3.58
CA LEU A 267 20.16 -11.63 -2.18
C LEU A 267 19.98 -12.84 -1.25
N GLY A 268 20.26 -14.08 -1.64
CA GLY A 268 19.94 -15.29 -0.85
C GLY A 268 21.12 -16.26 -0.65
#